data_AF-A0A377B9H1-F1
#
_entry.id   AF-A0A377B9H1-F1
#
_cell.length_a   1.000
_cell.length_b   1.000
_cell.length_c   1.000
_cell.angle_alpha   90.00
_cell.angle_beta   90.00
_cell.angle_gamma   90.00
#
_symmetry.space_group_name_H-M   'P 1'
#
loop_
_entity.id
_entity.type
_entity.pdbx_description
1 polymer ?
#
loop_
_entity_poly.entity_id
_entity_poly.type
_entity_poly.pdbx_seq_one_letter_code
_entity_poly.pdbx_strand_id
1 'polypeptide(L)'
;MKNQAHPIIVVKRRKAKSHGAAHGSWKIAYADFMTAMMAFFLVMWLISISSPKELIQIAEYFRTPLATAVTGGDRISNSESPIPGGGDDYTQSQGEVNKQPNIEELKKRMEQSRLRKLRGDLDQLIESDPKLRALRPHLKIDLVQEGLRIQIIDSQNRPMFRTGSADVEPYMRDILRAIAPVLNGIPNRISLSGHTDDFPYASGEKGYSNWELSADRANASRRELMVGVG
;
A
#
# COMPACT_ATOMS: atom_id res chain seq x y z
N MET A 1 -0.03 -36.29 13.11
CA MET A 1 -0.02 -35.28 12.03
C MET A 1 -1.45 -35.04 11.56
N LYS A 2 -2.06 -33.93 11.95
CA LYS A 2 -3.31 -33.44 11.34
C LYS A 2 -3.16 -31.94 11.16
N ASN A 3 -3.00 -31.55 9.90
CA ASN A 3 -2.88 -30.17 9.44
C ASN A 3 -4.31 -29.63 9.36
N GLN A 4 -4.71 -28.71 10.24
CA GLN A 4 -6.00 -28.04 10.15
C GLN A 4 -5.75 -26.54 10.10
N ALA A 5 -5.89 -25.98 8.90
CA ALA A 5 -5.84 -24.55 8.66
C ALA A 5 -7.05 -23.89 9.34
N HIS A 6 -6.81 -23.03 10.32
CA HIS A 6 -7.87 -22.27 10.97
C HIS A 6 -8.23 -21.03 10.14
N PRO A 7 -9.53 -20.73 9.95
CA PRO A 7 -9.98 -19.59 9.17
C PRO A 7 -9.70 -18.28 9.93
N ILE A 8 -8.99 -17.36 9.28
CA ILE A 8 -8.75 -16.00 9.79
C ILE A 8 -10.09 -15.26 9.78
N ILE A 9 -10.69 -15.04 10.95
CA ILE A 9 -11.89 -14.20 11.08
C ILE A 9 -11.44 -12.74 11.16
N VAL A 10 -11.51 -12.04 10.03
CA VAL A 10 -11.24 -10.60 9.95
C VAL A 10 -12.48 -9.84 10.41
N VAL A 11 -12.46 -9.33 11.66
CA VAL A 11 -13.50 -8.39 12.13
C VAL A 11 -13.23 -7.00 11.55
N LYS A 12 -13.85 -6.69 10.41
CA LYS A 12 -13.78 -5.38 9.76
C LYS A 12 -14.83 -4.44 10.36
N ARG A 13 -14.44 -3.62 11.35
CA ARG A 13 -15.27 -2.49 11.80
C ARG A 13 -15.12 -1.32 10.81
N ARG A 14 -16.10 -1.14 9.91
CA ARG A 14 -16.16 0.04 9.05
C ARG A 14 -16.63 1.24 9.88
N LYS A 15 -15.90 2.36 9.83
CA LYS A 15 -16.42 3.66 10.25
C LYS A 15 -17.66 3.99 9.40
N ALA A 16 -18.79 4.24 10.04
CA ALA A 16 -19.91 4.91 9.42
C ALA A 16 -19.45 6.33 9.05
N LYS A 17 -19.14 6.55 7.76
CA LYS A 17 -19.14 7.89 7.19
C LYS A 17 -20.58 8.22 6.86
N SER A 18 -21.10 9.25 7.52
CA SER A 18 -22.37 9.88 7.18
C SER A 18 -22.34 10.38 5.73
N HIS A 19 -23.43 10.05 5.04
CA HIS A 19 -23.94 10.43 3.72
C HIS A 19 -23.05 11.17 2.71
N GLY A 20 -22.75 10.44 1.64
CA GLY A 20 -22.43 10.96 0.31
C GLY A 20 -22.67 9.86 -0.73
N ALA A 21 -23.94 9.68 -1.13
CA ALA A 21 -24.40 8.88 -2.27
C ALA A 21 -23.65 7.55 -2.56
N ALA A 22 -23.79 6.56 -1.68
CA ALA A 22 -23.34 5.18 -1.92
C ALA A 22 -24.24 4.40 -2.92
N HIS A 23 -24.78 5.07 -3.94
CA HIS A 23 -25.67 4.49 -4.96
C HIS A 23 -25.04 4.42 -6.37
N GLY A 24 -23.75 4.72 -6.51
CA GLY A 24 -23.10 4.90 -7.81
C GLY A 24 -22.03 3.87 -8.22
N SER A 25 -21.44 3.10 -7.29
CA SER A 25 -20.24 2.30 -7.63
C SER A 25 -20.50 1.20 -8.67
N TRP A 26 -21.66 0.54 -8.62
CA TRP A 26 -22.03 -0.47 -9.62
C TRP A 26 -22.48 0.18 -10.94
N LYS A 27 -23.07 1.38 -10.87
CA LYS A 27 -23.47 2.17 -12.05
C LYS A 27 -22.26 2.67 -12.83
N ILE A 28 -21.16 2.98 -12.15
CA ILE A 28 -19.89 3.37 -12.78
C ILE A 28 -19.30 2.18 -13.56
N ALA A 29 -19.28 0.98 -12.97
CA ALA A 29 -18.82 -0.22 -13.67
C ALA A 29 -19.73 -0.60 -14.86
N TYR A 30 -21.05 -0.41 -14.73
CA TYR A 30 -21.99 -0.64 -15.82
C TYR A 30 -21.84 0.40 -16.94
N ALA A 31 -21.66 1.67 -16.60
CA ALA A 31 -21.41 2.73 -17.57
C ALA A 31 -20.10 2.47 -18.34
N ASP A 32 -19.03 2.08 -17.64
CA ASP A 32 -17.74 1.74 -18.23
C ASP A 32 -17.86 0.55 -19.21
N PHE A 33 -18.60 -0.50 -18.83
CA PHE A 33 -18.91 -1.62 -19.71
C PHE A 33 -19.69 -1.19 -20.96
N MET A 34 -20.69 -0.33 -20.82
CA MET A 34 -21.47 0.18 -21.96
C MET A 34 -20.62 1.05 -22.89
N THR A 35 -19.71 1.88 -22.37
CA THR A 35 -18.76 2.63 -23.20
C THR A 35 -17.75 1.73 -23.90
N ALA A 36 -17.29 0.66 -23.25
CA ALA A 36 -16.41 -0.32 -23.88
C ALA A 36 -17.13 -1.04 -25.05
N MET A 37 -18.38 -1.43 -24.87
CA MET A 37 -19.19 -2.03 -25.93
C MET A 37 -19.48 -1.06 -27.08
N MET A 38 -19.78 0.21 -26.75
CA MET A 38 -19.99 1.26 -27.74
C MET A 38 -18.73 1.50 -28.57
N ALA A 39 -17.56 1.62 -27.92
CA ALA A 39 -16.29 1.80 -28.61
C ALA A 39 -15.96 0.58 -29.50
N PHE A 40 -16.17 -0.64 -29.00
CA PHE A 40 -16.00 -1.85 -29.79
C PHE A 40 -16.93 -1.88 -31.01
N PHE A 41 -18.20 -1.52 -30.83
CA PHE A 41 -19.18 -1.44 -31.90
C PHE A 41 -18.79 -0.39 -32.94
N LEU A 42 -18.35 0.80 -32.53
CA LEU A 42 -17.91 1.85 -33.45
C LEU A 42 -16.68 1.42 -34.26
N VAL A 43 -15.73 0.71 -33.65
CA VAL A 43 -14.57 0.15 -34.36
C VAL A 43 -15.00 -0.90 -35.38
N MET A 44 -15.86 -1.84 -34.99
CA MET A 44 -16.38 -2.87 -35.91
C MET A 44 -17.23 -2.27 -37.03
N TRP A 45 -18.03 -1.26 -36.70
CA TRP A 45 -18.82 -0.50 -37.67
C TRP A 45 -17.93 0.24 -38.66
N LEU A 46 -16.85 0.88 -38.18
CA LEU A 46 -15.88 1.56 -39.03
C LEU A 46 -15.17 0.57 -39.97
N ILE A 47 -14.76 -0.59 -39.47
CA ILE A 47 -14.20 -1.67 -40.30
C ILE A 47 -15.21 -2.15 -41.35
N SER A 48 -16.51 -2.20 -41.03
CA SER A 48 -17.56 -2.65 -41.94
C SER A 48 -17.87 -1.65 -43.07
N ILE A 49 -17.70 -0.34 -42.85
CA ILE A 49 -17.94 0.68 -43.87
C ILE A 49 -16.67 1.09 -44.61
N SER A 50 -15.49 0.83 -44.04
CA SER A 50 -14.20 1.14 -44.65
C SER A 50 -13.86 0.19 -45.79
N SER A 51 -13.20 0.73 -46.81
CA SER A 51 -12.75 -0.06 -47.94
C SER A 51 -11.55 -0.95 -47.54
N PRO A 52 -11.37 -2.13 -48.16
CA PRO A 52 -10.23 -3.00 -47.87
C PRO A 52 -8.87 -2.32 -48.04
N LYS A 53 -8.78 -1.32 -48.94
CA LYS A 53 -7.56 -0.56 -49.20
C LYS A 53 -7.17 0.38 -48.04
N GLU A 54 -8.15 1.02 -47.40
CA GLU A 54 -7.92 1.91 -46.25
C GLU A 54 -7.50 1.10 -45.00
N LEU A 55 -8.12 -0.07 -44.79
CA LEU A 55 -7.77 -0.97 -43.68
C LEU A 55 -6.33 -1.47 -43.78
N ILE A 56 -5.85 -1.75 -45.00
CA ILE A 56 -4.45 -2.16 -45.24
C ILE A 56 -3.49 -1.02 -44.93
N GLN A 57 -3.80 0.22 -45.32
CA GLN A 57 -2.94 1.38 -45.03
C GLN A 57 -2.82 1.65 -43.52
N ILE A 58 -3.92 1.55 -42.78
CA ILE A 58 -3.91 1.71 -41.32
C ILE A 58 -3.16 0.54 -40.65
N ALA A 59 -3.35 -0.69 -41.12
CA ALA A 59 -2.62 -1.85 -40.59
C ALA A 59 -1.10 -1.72 -40.82
N GLU A 60 -0.69 -1.15 -41.97
CA GLU A 60 0.73 -0.94 -42.28
C GLU A 60 1.38 0.06 -41.33
N TYR A 61 0.65 1.11 -40.93
CA TYR A 61 1.12 2.06 -39.91
C TYR A 61 1.47 1.36 -38.58
N PHE A 62 0.65 0.42 -38.11
CA PHE A 62 0.91 -0.34 -36.88
C PHE A 62 1.92 -1.49 -37.05
N ARG A 63 2.20 -1.91 -38.29
CA ARG A 63 3.21 -2.92 -38.62
C ARG A 63 4.60 -2.33 -38.78
N THR A 64 4.73 -1.02 -39.01
CA THR A 64 6.04 -0.37 -38.93
C THR A 64 6.60 -0.55 -37.52
N PRO A 65 7.73 -1.25 -37.34
CA PRO A 65 8.19 -1.61 -36.02
C PRO A 65 8.53 -0.35 -35.23
N LEU A 66 7.82 -0.12 -34.12
CA LEU A 66 8.23 0.82 -33.07
C LEU A 66 9.68 0.60 -32.59
N ALA A 67 10.28 -0.54 -32.96
CA ALA A 67 11.69 -0.82 -32.76
C ALA A 67 12.60 0.27 -33.34
N THR A 68 12.34 0.84 -34.51
CA THR A 68 13.20 1.92 -35.06
C THR A 68 13.01 3.27 -34.37
N ALA A 69 11.88 3.49 -33.70
CA ALA A 69 11.64 4.70 -32.90
C ALA A 69 12.31 4.64 -31.51
N VAL A 70 12.62 3.44 -31.00
CA VAL A 70 13.25 3.24 -29.67
C VAL A 70 14.76 3.04 -29.75
N THR A 71 15.32 2.50 -30.85
CA THR A 71 16.78 2.26 -30.99
C THR A 71 17.58 3.39 -31.64
N GLY A 72 17.03 4.58 -31.81
CA GLY A 72 17.82 5.79 -32.07
C GLY A 72 18.68 5.76 -33.35
N GLY A 73 18.16 5.18 -34.44
CA GLY A 73 18.75 5.36 -35.76
C GLY A 73 18.45 6.76 -36.31
N ASP A 74 19.42 7.34 -37.02
CA ASP A 74 19.41 8.73 -37.53
C ASP A 74 18.03 9.19 -37.99
N ARG A 75 17.51 10.21 -37.29
CA ARG A 75 16.25 10.89 -37.62
C ARG A 75 16.50 11.77 -38.84
N ILE A 76 16.44 11.18 -40.03
CA ILE A 76 16.15 11.96 -41.23
C ILE A 76 14.63 12.07 -41.28
N SER A 77 14.14 13.31 -41.21
CA SER A 77 12.73 13.71 -41.28
C SER A 77 12.01 13.90 -39.93
N ASN A 78 12.29 15.06 -39.31
CA ASN A 78 11.27 15.78 -38.55
C ASN A 78 10.46 16.67 -39.53
N SER A 79 9.79 16.09 -40.54
CA SER A 79 8.76 16.82 -41.28
C SER A 79 7.48 16.01 -41.33
N GLU A 80 6.44 16.51 -40.67
CA GLU A 80 5.07 16.00 -40.72
C GLU A 80 4.31 16.56 -41.94
N SER A 81 4.99 16.65 -43.09
CA SER A 81 4.39 17.10 -44.35
C SER A 81 4.54 16.02 -45.42
N PRO A 82 3.44 15.55 -46.03
CA PRO A 82 3.51 14.58 -47.14
C PRO A 82 4.04 15.21 -48.44
N ILE A 83 4.42 16.49 -48.43
CA ILE A 83 4.96 17.24 -49.58
C ILE A 83 6.39 17.68 -49.26
N PRO A 84 7.41 17.23 -50.03
CA PRO A 84 8.77 17.71 -49.87
C PRO A 84 8.83 19.22 -50.15
N GLY A 85 9.03 20.04 -49.11
CA GLY A 85 9.24 21.49 -49.23
C GLY A 85 8.14 22.41 -48.67
N GLY A 86 7.15 21.90 -47.92
CA GLY A 86 6.19 22.76 -47.20
C GLY A 86 6.70 23.08 -45.79
N GLY A 87 6.87 24.36 -45.47
CA GLY A 87 7.29 24.84 -44.14
C GLY A 87 6.31 24.48 -43.01
N ASP A 88 6.80 24.58 -41.78
CA ASP A 88 6.13 24.12 -40.55
C ASP A 88 4.69 24.64 -40.43
N ASP A 89 3.75 23.70 -40.20
CA ASP A 89 2.35 24.00 -39.89
C ASP A 89 2.25 24.70 -38.52
N TYR A 90 1.92 25.99 -38.55
CA TYR A 90 1.72 26.85 -37.37
C TYR A 90 0.53 26.41 -36.48
N THR A 91 -0.22 25.38 -36.88
CA THR A 91 -1.35 24.81 -36.13
C THR A 91 -0.94 23.76 -35.10
N GLN A 92 0.29 23.22 -35.17
CA GLN A 92 0.88 22.51 -34.04
C GLN A 92 1.48 23.50 -33.05
N SER A 93 0.61 24.16 -32.30
CA SER A 93 0.98 24.63 -30.98
C SER A 93 1.49 23.40 -30.23
N GLN A 94 2.81 23.32 -29.99
CA GLN A 94 3.39 22.40 -29.00
C GLN A 94 2.70 22.68 -27.68
N GLY A 95 1.58 21.99 -27.46
CA GLY A 95 1.00 21.84 -26.15
C GLY A 95 1.98 21.00 -25.39
N GLU A 96 2.84 21.64 -24.60
CA GLU A 96 3.09 21.12 -23.27
C GLU A 96 1.70 20.91 -22.66
N VAL A 97 1.15 19.71 -22.84
CA VAL A 97 0.09 19.21 -21.99
C VAL A 97 0.70 19.23 -20.61
N ASN A 98 0.43 20.34 -19.92
CA ASN A 98 0.79 20.62 -18.55
C ASN A 98 0.14 19.51 -17.72
N LYS A 99 0.83 18.37 -17.67
CA LYS A 99 0.43 17.17 -16.95
C LYS A 99 0.69 17.54 -15.51
N GLN A 100 -0.23 18.31 -14.94
CA GLN A 100 -0.20 18.72 -13.55
C GLN A 100 0.18 17.48 -12.76
N PRO A 101 1.35 17.45 -12.10
CA PRO A 101 1.80 16.26 -11.42
C PRO A 101 0.69 15.91 -10.45
N ASN A 102 0.16 14.69 -10.55
CA ASN A 102 -0.91 14.26 -9.68
C ASN A 102 -0.38 14.37 -8.24
N ILE A 103 -0.77 15.45 -7.56
CA ILE A 103 -0.24 15.83 -6.24
C ILE A 103 -0.43 14.66 -5.26
N GLU A 104 -1.50 13.89 -5.46
CA GLU A 104 -1.81 12.70 -4.68
C GLU A 104 -0.82 11.55 -4.93
N GLU A 105 -0.41 11.33 -6.17
CA GLU A 105 0.59 10.31 -6.50
C GLU A 105 1.97 10.68 -5.98
N LEU A 106 2.34 11.96 -6.10
CA LEU A 106 3.59 12.47 -5.54
C LEU A 106 3.61 12.34 -4.01
N LYS A 107 2.51 12.70 -3.33
CA LYS A 107 2.36 12.50 -1.88
C LYS A 107 2.51 11.04 -1.50
N LYS A 108 1.86 10.11 -2.20
CA LYS A 108 1.98 8.66 -1.95
C LYS A 108 3.41 8.16 -2.13
N ARG A 109 4.13 8.59 -3.17
CA ARG A 109 5.53 8.21 -3.39
C ARG A 109 6.44 8.73 -2.28
N MET A 110 6.29 9.99 -1.89
CA MET A 110 7.05 10.56 -0.76
C MET A 110 6.76 9.82 0.54
N GLU A 111 5.50 9.48 0.78
CA GLU A 111 5.08 8.75 1.97
C GLU A 111 5.67 7.34 2.03
N GLN A 112 5.64 6.61 0.91
CA GLN A 112 6.29 5.31 0.81
C GLN A 112 7.81 5.41 1.04
N SER A 113 8.46 6.46 0.54
CA SER A 113 9.89 6.69 0.78
C SER A 113 10.19 6.91 2.26
N ARG A 114 9.37 7.71 2.97
CA ARG A 114 9.50 7.92 4.42
C ARG A 114 9.35 6.63 5.21
N LEU A 115 8.34 5.81 4.89
CA LEU A 115 8.12 4.53 5.57
C LEU A 115 9.23 3.52 5.31
N ARG A 116 9.82 3.52 4.11
CA ARG A 116 11.01 2.71 3.81
C ARG A 116 12.22 3.17 4.61
N LYS A 117 12.43 4.47 4.73
CA LYS A 117 13.49 5.03 5.57
C LYS A 117 13.29 4.64 7.04
N LEU A 118 12.08 4.84 7.57
CA LEU A 118 11.73 4.46 8.94
C LEU A 118 12.01 2.97 9.22
N ARG A 119 11.68 2.10 8.27
CA ARG A 119 12.03 0.67 8.38
C ARG A 119 13.53 0.46 8.51
N GLY A 120 14.32 1.11 7.65
CA GLY A 120 15.78 1.02 7.70
C GLY A 120 16.33 1.52 9.04
N ASP A 121 15.82 2.65 9.54
CA ASP A 121 16.22 3.22 10.82
C ASP A 121 15.89 2.27 11.99
N LEU A 122 14.73 1.58 11.94
CA LEU A 122 14.35 0.56 12.93
C LEU A 122 15.21 -0.71 12.84
N ASP A 123 15.48 -1.21 11.64
CA ASP A 123 16.36 -2.37 11.43
C ASP A 123 17.78 -2.06 11.95
N GLN A 124 18.31 -0.87 11.64
CA GLN A 124 19.61 -0.40 12.13
C GLN A 124 19.63 -0.26 13.65
N LEU A 125 18.58 0.30 14.26
CA LEU A 125 18.45 0.40 15.72
C LEU A 125 18.54 -0.99 16.37
N ILE A 126 17.74 -1.94 15.88
CA ILE A 126 17.69 -3.31 16.42
C ILE A 126 19.05 -4.01 16.26
N GLU A 127 19.74 -3.78 15.15
CA GLU A 127 21.08 -4.34 14.94
C GLU A 127 22.10 -3.67 15.85
N SER A 128 22.05 -2.35 16.07
CA SER A 128 23.04 -1.63 16.86
C SER A 128 22.99 -1.92 18.36
N ASP A 129 21.82 -2.21 18.93
CA ASP A 129 21.64 -2.51 20.35
C ASP A 129 21.71 -4.03 20.61
N PRO A 130 22.69 -4.53 21.39
CA PRO A 130 22.80 -5.95 21.73
C PRO A 130 21.54 -6.54 22.38
N LYS A 131 20.80 -5.78 23.19
CA LYS A 131 19.57 -6.23 23.84
C LYS A 131 18.45 -6.43 22.82
N LEU A 132 18.28 -5.48 21.91
CA LEU A 132 17.27 -5.58 20.85
C LEU A 132 17.63 -6.65 19.83
N ARG A 133 18.92 -6.79 19.51
CA ARG A 133 19.41 -7.83 18.60
C ARG A 133 19.05 -9.23 19.10
N ALA A 134 19.18 -9.48 20.41
CA ALA A 134 18.76 -10.74 21.03
C ALA A 134 17.24 -10.99 20.94
N LEU A 135 16.45 -9.93 20.75
CA LEU A 135 14.99 -9.97 20.61
C LEU A 135 14.51 -9.95 19.15
N ARG A 136 15.42 -9.86 18.17
CA ARG A 136 15.12 -9.82 16.73
C ARG A 136 14.13 -10.91 16.26
N PRO A 137 14.17 -12.17 16.74
CA PRO A 137 13.22 -13.20 16.32
C PRO A 137 11.76 -12.89 16.68
N HIS A 138 11.55 -12.06 17.72
CA HIS A 138 10.23 -11.63 18.17
C HIS A 138 9.74 -10.37 17.44
N LEU A 139 10.60 -9.73 16.64
CA LEU A 139 10.30 -8.48 15.95
C LEU A 139 10.15 -8.71 14.45
N LYS A 140 8.93 -8.54 13.92
CA LYS A 140 8.66 -8.56 12.48
C LYS A 140 8.24 -7.18 11.99
N ILE A 141 8.95 -6.67 11.00
CA ILE A 141 8.73 -5.34 10.43
C ILE A 141 8.48 -5.50 8.93
N ASP A 142 7.26 -5.20 8.49
CA ASP A 142 6.80 -5.39 7.11
C ASP A 142 6.19 -4.12 6.56
N LEU A 143 6.44 -3.82 5.27
CA LEU A 143 5.63 -2.83 4.55
C LEU A 143 4.34 -3.50 4.08
N VAL A 144 3.20 -2.90 4.40
CA VAL A 144 1.86 -3.30 3.99
C VAL A 144 1.17 -2.16 3.22
N GLN A 145 -0.01 -2.42 2.66
CA GLN A 145 -0.74 -1.40 1.89
C GLN A 145 -1.13 -0.19 2.76
N GLU A 146 -1.38 -0.42 4.04
CA GLU A 146 -1.76 0.59 5.03
C GLU A 146 -0.57 1.38 5.59
N GLY A 147 0.66 0.91 5.41
CA GLY A 147 1.87 1.57 5.91
C GLY A 147 2.96 0.61 6.39
N LEU A 148 3.64 0.96 7.48
CA LEU A 148 4.65 0.11 8.12
C LEU A 148 4.04 -0.65 9.30
N ARG A 149 4.10 -1.98 9.27
CA ARG A 149 3.57 -2.86 10.33
C ARG A 149 4.72 -3.42 11.15
N ILE A 150 4.68 -3.16 12.46
CA ILE A 150 5.62 -3.69 13.45
C ILE A 150 4.86 -4.67 14.33
N GLN A 151 5.29 -5.92 14.35
CA GLN A 151 4.71 -6.99 15.15
C GLN A 151 5.72 -7.44 16.19
N ILE A 152 5.30 -7.46 17.45
CA ILE A 152 6.06 -8.00 18.57
C ILE A 152 5.38 -9.31 18.95
N ILE A 153 6.05 -10.42 18.70
CA ILE A 153 5.47 -11.76 18.80
C ILE A 153 5.89 -12.40 20.10
N ASP A 154 4.87 -12.88 20.80
CA ASP A 154 5.05 -13.60 22.03
C ASP A 154 5.56 -15.03 21.82
N SER A 155 6.31 -15.57 22.78
CA SER A 155 6.74 -16.98 22.75
C SER A 155 6.65 -17.62 24.13
N GLN A 156 6.42 -18.93 24.15
CA GLN A 156 6.29 -19.69 25.40
C GLN A 156 7.51 -19.55 26.33
N ASN A 157 8.72 -19.43 25.77
CA ASN A 157 9.95 -19.30 26.55
C ASN A 157 10.33 -17.86 26.90
N ARG A 158 9.66 -16.88 26.27
CA ARG A 158 9.94 -15.46 26.44
C ARG A 158 8.64 -14.67 26.28
N PRO A 159 7.79 -14.66 27.32
CA PRO A 159 6.48 -14.04 27.27
C PRO A 159 6.56 -12.50 27.24
N MET A 160 5.96 -11.74 26.33
CA MET A 160 6.09 -10.26 26.31
C MET A 160 5.35 -9.56 27.47
N PHE A 161 4.39 -10.27 28.05
CA PHE A 161 3.61 -9.88 29.20
C PHE A 161 3.60 -11.02 30.20
N ARG A 162 3.47 -10.71 31.49
CA ARG A 162 3.22 -11.75 32.49
C ARG A 162 1.98 -12.57 32.14
N THR A 163 2.02 -13.87 32.43
CA THR A 163 0.91 -14.79 32.15
C THR A 163 -0.38 -14.27 32.80
N GLY A 164 -1.43 -14.11 31.98
CA GLY A 164 -2.73 -13.61 32.44
C GLY A 164 -2.74 -12.16 32.95
N SER A 165 -1.70 -11.37 32.66
CA SER A 165 -1.60 -9.96 33.04
C SER A 165 -1.29 -9.07 31.84
N ALA A 166 -1.60 -7.78 31.99
CA ALA A 166 -1.24 -6.71 31.06
C ALA A 166 0.06 -5.99 31.46
N ASP A 167 0.76 -6.49 32.48
CA ASP A 167 2.08 -6.01 32.86
C ASP A 167 3.12 -6.45 31.82
N VAL A 168 3.82 -5.47 31.24
CA VAL A 168 4.92 -5.70 30.31
C VAL A 168 6.14 -6.29 31.03
N GLU A 169 6.79 -7.25 30.40
CA GLU A 169 8.08 -7.73 30.85
C GLU A 169 9.21 -6.71 30.54
N PRO A 170 10.35 -6.74 31.26
CA PRO A 170 11.43 -5.77 31.07
C PRO A 170 11.91 -5.64 29.62
N TYR A 171 12.01 -6.75 28.88
CA TYR A 171 12.42 -6.73 27.48
C TYR A 171 11.36 -6.14 26.55
N MET A 172 10.06 -6.31 26.83
CA MET A 172 8.99 -5.65 26.07
C MET A 172 9.05 -4.14 26.28
N ARG A 173 9.28 -3.71 27.52
CA ARG A 173 9.52 -2.30 27.86
C ARG A 173 10.73 -1.75 27.09
N ASP A 174 11.85 -2.46 27.11
CA ASP A 174 13.07 -2.04 26.40
C ASP A 174 12.82 -1.88 24.89
N ILE A 175 12.12 -2.83 24.25
CA ILE A 175 11.73 -2.74 22.84
C ILE A 175 10.90 -1.48 22.60
N LEU A 176 9.80 -1.31 23.34
CA LEU A 176 8.84 -0.24 23.09
C LEU A 176 9.48 1.13 23.30
N ARG A 177 10.29 1.29 24.35
CA ARG A 177 10.97 2.56 24.62
C ARG A 177 12.07 2.87 23.61
N ALA A 178 12.76 1.85 23.09
CA ALA A 178 13.78 2.06 22.08
C ALA A 178 13.19 2.47 20.72
N ILE A 179 12.06 1.88 20.31
CA ILE A 179 11.43 2.22 19.02
C ILE A 179 10.67 3.55 19.08
N ALA A 180 10.24 4.01 20.25
CA ALA A 180 9.38 5.19 20.37
C ALA A 180 10.00 6.48 19.80
N PRO A 181 11.28 6.83 20.09
CA PRO A 181 11.94 7.99 19.49
C PRO A 181 12.01 7.92 17.96
N VAL A 182 12.26 6.73 17.41
CA VAL A 182 12.35 6.51 15.96
C VAL A 182 10.98 6.71 15.30
N LEU A 183 9.91 6.22 15.92
CA LEU A 183 8.54 6.41 15.45
C LEU A 183 8.09 7.87 15.51
N ASN A 184 8.58 8.66 16.46
CA ASN A 184 8.26 10.08 16.59
C ASN A 184 8.95 10.95 15.51
N GLY A 185 9.89 10.40 14.74
CA GLY A 185 10.58 11.09 13.66
C GLY A 185 9.71 11.39 12.43
N ILE A 186 8.49 10.84 12.36
CA ILE A 186 7.56 11.04 11.24
C ILE A 186 6.15 11.46 11.72
N PRO A 187 5.39 12.22 10.93
CA PRO A 187 4.07 12.75 11.33
C PRO A 187 2.94 11.70 11.31
N ASN A 188 3.28 10.43 11.09
CA ASN A 188 2.33 9.35 10.88
C ASN A 188 1.63 8.95 12.18
N ARG A 189 0.33 8.65 12.07
CA ARG A 189 -0.43 8.12 13.20
C ARG A 189 -0.17 6.63 13.35
N ILE A 190 -0.15 6.18 14.60
CA ILE A 190 0.06 4.78 14.96
C ILE A 190 -1.27 4.17 15.39
N SER A 191 -1.54 2.95 14.95
CA SER A 191 -2.63 2.11 15.46
C SER A 191 -2.02 0.94 16.22
N LEU A 192 -2.40 0.77 17.48
CA LEU A 192 -1.97 -0.35 18.32
C LEU A 192 -3.08 -1.38 18.45
N SER A 193 -2.73 -2.65 18.39
CA SER A 193 -3.66 -3.77 18.57
C SER A 193 -2.96 -4.87 19.37
N GLY A 194 -3.65 -5.40 20.37
CA GLY A 194 -3.17 -6.51 21.18
C GLY A 194 -3.85 -7.80 20.73
N HIS A 195 -3.08 -8.88 20.67
CA HIS A 195 -3.61 -10.23 20.46
C HIS A 195 -3.25 -11.07 21.69
N THR A 196 -4.20 -11.86 22.17
CA THR A 196 -4.04 -12.81 23.27
C THR A 196 -4.61 -14.15 22.85
N ASP A 197 -3.99 -15.21 23.32
CA ASP A 197 -4.32 -16.60 23.01
C ASP A 197 -5.74 -16.97 23.44
N ASP A 198 -6.32 -17.98 22.80
CA ASP A 198 -7.69 -18.48 23.04
C ASP A 198 -7.82 -19.41 24.25
N PHE A 199 -6.74 -19.68 25.00
CA PHE A 199 -6.85 -20.51 26.19
C PHE A 199 -7.79 -19.83 27.21
N PRO A 200 -8.81 -20.55 27.73
CA PRO A 200 -9.71 -19.98 28.72
C PRO A 200 -8.89 -19.44 29.88
N TYR A 201 -9.06 -18.15 30.18
CA TYR A 201 -8.48 -17.56 31.37
C TYR A 201 -8.91 -18.43 32.56
N ALA A 202 -7.95 -19.04 33.28
CA ALA A 202 -8.23 -20.08 34.27
C ALA A 202 -9.10 -19.61 35.46
N SER A 203 -9.33 -18.30 35.59
CA SER A 203 -10.22 -17.69 36.59
C SER A 203 -11.51 -17.10 36.00
N GLY A 204 -11.85 -17.47 34.76
CA GLY A 204 -12.85 -16.85 33.89
C GLY A 204 -14.32 -17.15 34.22
N GLU A 205 -14.72 -17.17 35.49
CA GLU A 205 -16.15 -17.26 35.85
C GLU A 205 -16.83 -15.91 36.11
N LYS A 206 -16.10 -14.78 36.22
CA LYS A 206 -16.70 -13.44 36.40
C LYS A 206 -15.91 -12.32 35.72
N GLY A 207 -16.26 -12.01 34.47
CA GLY A 207 -16.11 -10.68 33.87
C GLY A 207 -14.79 -10.29 33.21
N TYR A 208 -13.68 -11.00 33.46
CA TYR A 208 -12.40 -10.74 32.78
C TYR A 208 -12.04 -11.88 31.82
N SER A 209 -11.89 -11.56 30.54
CA SER A 209 -11.63 -12.50 29.46
C SER A 209 -10.44 -12.03 28.60
N ASN A 210 -10.11 -12.82 27.59
CA ASN A 210 -9.06 -12.49 26.62
C ASN A 210 -9.38 -11.18 25.85
N TRP A 211 -10.65 -10.77 25.78
CA TRP A 211 -11.02 -9.48 25.21
C TRP A 211 -10.47 -8.31 26.03
N GLU A 212 -10.72 -8.29 27.33
CA GLU A 212 -10.22 -7.25 28.24
C GLU A 212 -8.68 -7.29 28.28
N LEU A 213 -8.10 -8.48 28.36
CA LEU A 213 -6.65 -8.65 28.39
C LEU A 213 -5.97 -8.11 27.12
N SER A 214 -6.55 -8.36 25.94
CA SER A 214 -5.99 -7.86 24.67
C SER A 214 -6.00 -6.33 24.60
N ALA A 215 -7.09 -5.70 25.08
CA ALA A 215 -7.23 -4.25 25.13
C ALA A 215 -6.28 -3.63 26.17
N ASP A 216 -6.15 -4.24 27.34
CA ASP A 216 -5.25 -3.79 28.40
C ASP A 216 -3.78 -3.88 27.98
N ARG A 217 -3.38 -4.98 27.31
CA ARG A 217 -2.04 -5.14 26.75
C ARG A 217 -1.73 -4.10 25.68
N ALA A 218 -2.68 -3.80 24.80
CA ALA A 218 -2.52 -2.73 23.81
C ALA A 218 -2.32 -1.36 24.49
N ASN A 219 -3.07 -1.08 25.56
CA ASN A 219 -2.94 0.15 26.34
C ASN A 219 -1.64 0.20 27.16
N ALA A 220 -1.17 -0.92 27.70
CA ALA A 220 0.11 -1.03 28.36
C ALA A 220 1.26 -0.69 27.40
N SER A 221 1.24 -1.27 26.20
CA SER A 221 2.22 -0.94 25.16
C SER A 221 2.18 0.54 24.77
N ARG A 222 0.99 1.13 24.66
CA ARG A 222 0.81 2.57 24.39
C ARG A 222 1.45 3.44 25.49
N ARG A 223 1.29 3.07 26.76
CA ARG A 223 1.90 3.81 27.88
C ARG A 223 3.43 3.77 27.80
N GLU A 224 4.02 2.61 27.53
CA GLU A 224 5.47 2.49 27.38
C GLU A 224 6.02 3.26 26.18
N LEU A 225 5.29 3.29 25.06
CA LEU A 225 5.62 4.14 23.91
C LEU A 225 5.60 5.63 24.26
N MET A 226 4.60 6.10 25.01
CA MET A 226 4.58 7.51 25.43
C MET A 226 5.74 7.86 26.37
N VAL A 227 6.12 6.95 27.27
CA VAL A 227 7.26 7.16 28.16
C VAL A 227 8.57 7.21 27.37
N GLY A 228 8.73 6.41 26.31
CA GLY A 228 9.92 6.43 25.47
C GLY A 228 10.08 7.67 24.58
N VAL A 229 9.03 8.49 24.43
CA VAL A 229 9.05 9.75 23.66
C VAL A 229 9.40 10.95 24.55
N GLY A 230 9.24 10.82 25.87
CA GLY A 230 9.42 11.88 26.87
C GLY A 230 10.85 12.03 27.37
#